data_AF-A0A3A0A1N2-F1
#
_entry.id   AF-A0A3A0A1N2-F1
#
_cell.length_a   1.000
_cell.length_b   1.000
_cell.length_c   1.000
_cell.angle_alpha   90.00
_cell.angle_beta   90.00
_cell.angle_gamma   90.00
#
_symmetry.space_group_name_H-M   'P 1'
#
loop_
_entity.id
_entity.type
_entity.pdbx_description
1 polymer ?
#
loop_
_entity_poly.entity_id
_entity_poly.type
_entity_poly.pdbx_seq_one_letter_code
_entity_poly.pdbx_strand_id
1 'polypeptide(L)'
;MDLVLPGGAGLFDSTGYMDSTNTAYPNATAEDLSNALAAMERGDIEFVILQDNATKQFMQTTGSPAEGYYLEYNDGKDDSMLRVRGDTLSKIQVTEALTAFLKHDAAWQTMFVWERFTY
;
A
#
# COMPACT_ATOMS: atom_id res chain seq x y z
N MET A 1 6.93 -10.50 1.36
CA MET A 1 6.00 -9.53 0.73
C MET A 1 6.76 -8.72 -0.29
N ASP A 2 6.05 -8.31 -1.32
CA ASP A 2 6.55 -7.48 -2.39
C ASP A 2 5.93 -6.08 -2.26
N LEU A 3 6.73 -5.05 -2.51
CA LEU A 3 6.28 -3.68 -2.60
C LEU A 3 5.99 -3.38 -4.06
N VAL A 4 4.77 -2.99 -4.38
CA VAL A 4 4.31 -2.70 -5.73
C VAL A 4 3.98 -1.23 -5.84
N LEU A 5 4.59 -0.56 -6.81
CA LEU A 5 4.52 0.89 -7.02
C LEU A 5 4.08 1.20 -8.46
N PRO A 6 3.54 2.41 -8.74
CA PRO A 6 3.23 2.81 -10.10
C PRO A 6 4.47 2.72 -11.00
N GLY A 7 4.27 2.25 -12.24
CA GLY A 7 5.34 2.09 -13.22
C GLY A 7 6.12 3.40 -13.45
N GLY A 8 7.45 3.31 -13.47
CA GLY A 8 8.34 4.48 -13.61
C GLY A 8 8.69 5.18 -12.28
N ALA A 9 8.21 4.69 -11.14
CA ALA A 9 8.67 5.12 -9.82
C ALA A 9 10.13 4.69 -9.58
N GLY A 10 11.10 5.53 -9.96
CA GLY A 10 12.54 5.30 -9.79
C GLY A 10 13.03 5.35 -8.33
N LEU A 11 12.24 4.84 -7.37
CA LEU A 11 12.55 4.94 -5.94
C LEU A 11 13.74 4.08 -5.51
N PHE A 12 13.99 2.98 -6.22
CA PHE A 12 15.01 1.99 -5.86
C PHE A 12 15.96 1.63 -7.02
N ASP A 13 15.83 2.25 -8.19
CA ASP A 13 16.72 2.07 -9.34
C ASP A 13 16.88 3.41 -10.08
N SER A 14 18.13 3.82 -10.32
CA SER A 14 18.47 5.04 -11.08
C SER A 14 18.46 4.84 -12.60
N THR A 15 18.07 3.67 -13.11
CA THR A 15 18.16 3.35 -14.54
C THR A 15 16.95 2.60 -15.08
N GLY A 16 15.86 3.30 -15.39
CA GLY A 16 14.81 2.71 -16.23
C GLY A 16 13.49 3.46 -16.22
N TYR A 17 13.31 4.38 -17.16
CA TYR A 17 12.00 4.96 -17.48
C TYR A 17 11.30 4.09 -18.53
N MET A 18 9.97 3.96 -18.40
CA MET A 18 8.98 3.39 -19.35
C MET A 18 8.69 1.89 -19.25
N ASP A 19 7.80 1.53 -18.33
CA ASP A 19 6.65 0.69 -18.69
C ASP A 19 5.43 1.13 -17.88
N SER A 20 4.26 1.13 -18.52
CA SER A 20 2.94 1.47 -17.95
C SER A 20 2.39 0.36 -17.03
N THR A 21 3.29 -0.47 -16.50
CA THR A 21 2.98 -1.62 -15.65
C THR A 21 3.55 -1.37 -14.25
N ASN A 22 2.79 -1.75 -13.22
CA ASN A 22 3.23 -1.62 -11.83
C ASN A 22 4.58 -2.33 -11.64
N THR A 23 5.51 -1.68 -10.95
CA THR A 23 6.83 -2.28 -10.67
C THR A 23 6.80 -2.96 -9.31
N ALA A 24 7.11 -4.25 -9.28
CA ALA A 24 7.19 -5.05 -8.06
C ALA A 24 8.65 -5.14 -7.57
N TYR A 25 8.86 -4.76 -6.32
CA TYR A 25 10.11 -4.88 -5.59
C TYR A 25 9.99 -6.04 -4.59
N PRO A 26 10.60 -7.20 -4.89
CA PRO A 26 10.44 -8.38 -4.05
C PRO A 26 11.19 -8.24 -2.72
N ASN A 27 10.70 -8.93 -1.69
CA ASN A 27 11.29 -8.93 -0.34
C ASN A 27 11.38 -7.53 0.29
N ALA A 28 10.30 -6.78 0.22
CA ALA A 28 10.21 -5.43 0.76
C ALA A 28 10.61 -5.37 2.25
N THR A 29 11.39 -4.36 2.59
CA THR A 29 11.79 -4.05 3.96
C THR A 29 10.96 -2.88 4.53
N ALA A 30 11.07 -2.66 5.84
CA ALA A 30 10.43 -1.51 6.48
C ALA A 30 11.00 -0.17 5.98
N GLU A 31 12.27 -0.16 5.55
CA GLU A 31 12.91 1.01 4.95
C GLU A 31 12.33 1.30 3.57
N ASP A 32 12.13 0.27 2.74
CA ASP A 32 11.51 0.43 1.42
C ASP A 32 10.09 0.99 1.53
N LEU A 33 9.30 0.44 2.46
CA LEU A 33 7.96 0.95 2.75
C LEU A 33 8.00 2.42 3.19
N SER A 34 8.91 2.77 4.10
CA SER A 34 9.06 4.15 4.58
C SER A 34 9.43 5.11 3.43
N ASN A 35 10.34 4.69 2.55
CA ASN A 35 10.76 5.47 1.39
C ASN A 35 9.62 5.67 0.38
N ALA A 36 8.83 4.62 0.13
CA ALA A 36 7.67 4.70 -0.74
C ALA A 36 6.57 5.62 -0.18
N LEU A 37 6.25 5.51 1.11
CA LEU A 37 5.28 6.41 1.74
C LEU A 37 5.74 7.88 1.70
N ALA A 38 7.03 8.13 1.91
CA ALA A 38 7.59 9.47 1.78
C ALA A 38 7.54 10.01 0.34
N ALA A 39 7.68 9.15 -0.67
CA ALA A 39 7.54 9.51 -2.07
C ALA A 39 6.08 9.84 -2.44
N MET A 40 5.13 9.04 -1.95
CA MET A 40 3.70 9.29 -2.13
C MET A 40 3.30 10.63 -1.50
N GLU A 41 3.84 10.93 -0.32
CA GLU A 41 3.61 12.21 0.36
C GLU A 41 4.12 13.43 -0.43
N ARG A 42 5.23 13.28 -1.16
CA ARG A 42 5.74 14.34 -2.06
C ARG A 42 4.96 14.44 -3.38
N GLY A 43 4.09 13.47 -3.67
CA GLY A 43 3.39 13.35 -4.94
C GLY A 43 4.23 12.73 -6.06
N ASP A 44 5.37 12.10 -5.72
CA ASP A 44 6.23 11.43 -6.71
C ASP A 44 5.57 10.14 -7.24
N ILE A 45 4.69 9.53 -6.44
CA ILE A 45 3.92 8.33 -6.77
C ILE A 45 2.48 8.47 -6.25
N GLU A 46 1.54 7.79 -6.91
CA GLU A 46 0.10 7.91 -6.62
C GLU A 46 -0.39 6.93 -5.55
N PHE A 47 0.27 5.79 -5.41
CA PHE A 47 -0.12 4.73 -4.50
C PHE A 47 1.06 3.88 -4.04
N VAL A 48 0.85 3.16 -2.95
CA VAL A 48 1.76 2.13 -2.45
C VAL A 48 0.95 0.86 -2.19
N ILE A 49 1.39 -0.27 -2.76
CA ILE A 49 0.78 -1.59 -2.56
C ILE A 49 1.81 -2.51 -1.88
N LEU A 50 1.40 -3.22 -0.84
CA LEU A 50 2.11 -4.39 -0.34
C LEU A 50 1.34 -5.63 -0.77
N GLN A 51 2.03 -6.58 -1.40
CA GLN A 51 1.45 -7.81 -1.90
C GLN A 51 2.15 -9.03 -1.29
N ASP A 52 1.36 -10.00 -0.83
CA ASP A 52 1.81 -11.31 -0.45
C ASP A 52 1.45 -12.32 -1.54
N ASN A 53 2.44 -12.68 -2.36
CA ASN A 53 2.24 -13.62 -3.46
C ASN A 53 1.87 -15.05 -2.98
N ALA A 54 2.21 -15.42 -1.74
CA ALA A 54 1.91 -16.76 -1.23
C ALA A 54 0.42 -16.90 -0.88
N THR A 55 -0.15 -15.86 -0.27
CA THR A 55 -1.56 -15.84 0.16
C THR A 55 -2.48 -15.12 -0.84
N LYS A 56 -1.90 -14.48 -1.86
CA LYS A 56 -2.57 -13.57 -2.80
C LYS A 56 -3.23 -12.36 -2.12
N GLN A 57 -2.84 -12.06 -0.89
CA GLN A 57 -3.33 -10.89 -0.17
C GLN A 57 -2.61 -9.64 -0.66
N PHE A 58 -3.30 -8.51 -0.63
CA PHE A 58 -2.64 -7.22 -0.78
C PHE A 58 -3.29 -6.16 0.10
N MET A 59 -2.51 -5.14 0.43
CA MET A 59 -2.96 -3.93 1.09
C MET A 59 -2.42 -2.74 0.30
N GLN A 60 -3.28 -1.77 0.00
CA GLN A 60 -2.92 -0.57 -0.74
C GLN A 60 -3.30 0.70 -0.02
N THR A 61 -2.51 1.75 -0.25
CA THR A 61 -2.85 3.11 0.15
C THR A 61 -2.65 4.08 -1.00
N THR A 62 -3.48 5.11 -1.00
CA THR A 62 -3.39 6.29 -1.86
C THR A 62 -3.82 7.52 -1.06
N GLY A 63 -3.59 8.72 -1.60
CA GLY A 63 -3.94 9.99 -0.98
C GLY A 63 -2.72 10.83 -0.64
N SER A 64 -2.95 11.88 0.14
CA SER A 64 -1.93 12.91 0.41
C SER A 64 -2.13 13.52 1.80
N PRO A 65 -1.16 14.28 2.35
CA PRO A 65 -1.35 14.99 3.61
C PRO A 65 -2.51 15.99 3.60
N ALA A 66 -2.88 16.53 2.43
CA ALA A 66 -3.92 17.54 2.30
C ALA A 66 -5.33 16.93 2.31
N GLU A 67 -5.50 15.74 1.73
CA GLU A 67 -6.78 15.05 1.59
C GLU A 67 -6.96 13.93 2.63
N GLY A 68 -5.87 13.52 3.27
CA GLY A 68 -5.76 12.30 4.04
C GLY A 68 -5.55 11.08 3.14
N TYR A 69 -5.41 9.91 3.76
CA TYR A 69 -5.08 8.68 3.08
C TYR A 69 -6.23 7.68 3.10
N TYR A 70 -6.39 6.96 2.01
CA TYR A 70 -7.26 5.79 1.93
C TYR A 70 -6.44 4.53 2.13
N LEU A 71 -7.05 3.53 2.76
CA LEU A 71 -6.45 2.22 2.97
C LEU A 71 -7.45 1.15 2.56
N GLU A 72 -7.00 0.27 1.67
CA GLU A 72 -7.79 -0.81 1.13
C GLU A 72 -7.00 -2.12 1.21
N TYR A 73 -7.70 -3.25 1.28
CA TYR A 73 -7.09 -4.56 1.27
C TYR A 73 -7.96 -5.60 0.56
N ASN A 74 -7.31 -6.64 0.08
CA ASN A 74 -7.94 -7.86 -0.40
C ASN A 74 -7.39 -9.04 0.42
N ASP A 75 -8.29 -9.94 0.84
CA ASP A 75 -7.95 -11.05 1.73
C ASP A 75 -7.44 -12.31 1.01
N GLY A 76 -7.30 -12.24 -0.31
CA GLY A 76 -6.77 -13.29 -1.19
C GLY A 76 -7.79 -14.39 -1.54
N LYS A 77 -9.03 -14.32 -1.03
CA LYS A 77 -10.04 -15.38 -1.23
C LYS A 77 -10.86 -15.21 -2.49
N ASP A 78 -11.14 -13.97 -2.86
CA ASP A 78 -11.89 -13.58 -4.05
C ASP A 78 -11.46 -12.18 -4.50
N ASP A 79 -12.11 -11.65 -5.54
CA ASP A 79 -11.82 -10.30 -6.07
C ASP A 79 -12.44 -9.17 -5.24
N SER A 80 -13.03 -9.46 -4.07
CA SER A 80 -13.63 -8.44 -3.21
C SER A 80 -12.56 -7.57 -2.59
N MET A 81 -12.74 -6.26 -2.66
CA MET A 81 -11.93 -5.30 -1.94
C MET A 81 -12.65 -4.84 -0.68
N LEU A 82 -11.87 -4.57 0.36
CA LEU A 82 -12.33 -3.92 1.56
C LEU A 82 -11.59 -2.60 1.72
N ARG A 83 -12.30 -1.57 2.14
CA ARG A 83 -11.72 -0.27 2.48
C ARG A 83 -12.01 0.06 3.93
N VAL A 84 -11.18 0.89 4.54
CA VAL A 84 -11.51 1.46 5.85
C VAL A 84 -12.76 2.33 5.72
N ARG A 85 -13.75 2.08 6.58
CA ARG A 85 -15.00 2.85 6.63
C ARG A 85 -14.77 4.19 7.33
N GLY A 86 -15.32 5.26 6.76
CA GLY A 86 -15.39 6.58 7.38
C GLY A 86 -14.53 7.60 6.66
N ASP A 87 -14.03 8.57 7.42
CA ASP A 87 -13.13 9.63 6.93
C ASP A 87 -11.75 9.08 6.56
N THR A 88 -10.95 9.93 5.92
CA THR A 88 -9.58 9.62 5.55
C THR A 88 -8.67 9.41 6.76
N LEU A 89 -7.66 8.58 6.59
CA LEU A 89 -6.68 8.23 7.62
C LEU A 89 -5.53 9.22 7.67
N SER A 90 -4.91 9.32 8.84
CA SER A 90 -3.61 10.00 8.99
C SER A 90 -2.46 9.14 8.47
N LYS A 91 -1.33 9.79 8.15
CA LYS A 91 -0.09 9.11 7.77
C LYS A 91 0.34 8.06 8.80
N ILE A 92 0.22 8.37 10.09
CA ILE A 92 0.62 7.46 11.18
C ILE A 92 -0.20 6.17 11.11
N GLN A 93 -1.52 6.29 11.01
CA GLN A 93 -2.42 5.13 10.94
C GLN A 93 -2.13 4.24 9.73
N VAL A 94 -1.91 4.83 8.54
CA VAL A 94 -1.57 4.06 7.34
C VAL A 94 -0.19 3.40 7.46
N THR A 95 0.80 4.12 8.01
CA THR A 95 2.15 3.59 8.21
C THR A 95 2.12 2.40 9.18
N GLU A 96 1.39 2.50 10.28
CA GLU A 96 1.21 1.41 11.25
C GLU A 96 0.54 0.20 10.62
N ALA A 97 -0.54 0.41 9.85
CA ALA A 97 -1.27 -0.67 9.19
C ALA A 97 -0.41 -1.43 8.17
N LEU A 98 0.28 -0.70 7.28
CA LEU A 98 1.17 -1.29 6.28
C LEU A 98 2.38 -1.96 6.93
N THR A 99 2.90 -1.40 8.02
CA THR A 99 4.01 -2.03 8.77
C THR A 99 3.57 -3.33 9.44
N ALA A 100 2.37 -3.38 10.02
CA ALA A 100 1.81 -4.60 10.57
C ALA A 100 1.59 -5.64 9.46
N PHE A 101 1.00 -5.23 8.33
CA PHE A 101 0.83 -6.09 7.16
C PHE A 101 2.18 -6.65 6.69
N LEU A 102 3.18 -5.80 6.46
CA LEU A 102 4.55 -6.19 6.06
C LEU A 102 5.17 -7.28 6.94
N LYS A 103 4.87 -7.23 8.25
CA LYS A 103 5.37 -8.17 9.25
C LYS A 103 4.51 -9.43 9.41
N HIS A 104 3.46 -9.59 8.59
CA HIS A 104 2.41 -10.60 8.75
C HIS A 104 1.72 -10.56 10.12
N ASP A 105 1.69 -9.38 10.76
CA ASP A 105 0.98 -9.15 12.00
C ASP A 105 -0.49 -8.85 11.68
N ALA A 106 -1.43 -9.58 12.29
CA ALA A 106 -2.86 -9.40 12.05
C ALA A 106 -3.47 -8.18 12.77
N ALA A 107 -2.69 -7.43 13.55
CA ALA A 107 -3.17 -6.28 14.32
C ALA A 107 -3.97 -5.26 13.47
N TRP A 108 -3.55 -5.00 12.23
CA TRP A 108 -4.20 -4.07 11.30
C TRP A 108 -5.68 -4.37 11.05
N GLN A 109 -6.10 -5.64 11.17
CA GLN A 109 -7.49 -6.04 10.95
C GLN A 109 -8.43 -5.43 11.99
N THR A 110 -7.93 -5.22 13.20
CA THR A 110 -8.70 -4.70 14.34
C THR A 110 -8.52 -3.21 14.59
N MET A 111 -7.55 -2.57 13.91
CA MET A 111 -7.31 -1.14 14.00
C MET A 111 -8.44 -0.30 13.40
N PHE A 112 -9.20 -0.88 12.46
CA PHE A 112 -10.21 -0.16 11.68
C PHE A 112 -11.50 -0.96 11.54
N VAL A 113 -12.56 -0.25 11.19
CA VAL A 113 -13.79 -0.87 10.71
C VAL A 113 -13.68 -0.98 9.20
N TRP A 114 -13.74 -2.20 8.67
CA TRP A 114 -13.64 -2.46 7.24
C TRP A 114 -15.02 -2.62 6.60
N GLU A 115 -15.16 -2.14 5.38
CA GLU A 115 -16.35 -2.36 4.57
C GLU A 115 -16.01 -2.86 3.18
N ARG A 116 -16.85 -3.74 2.64
CA ARG A 116 -16.71 -4.20 1.26
C ARG A 116 -16.95 -3.04 0.30
N PHE A 117 -16.08 -2.92 -0.68
CA PHE A 117 -16.18 -1.94 -1.75
C PHE A 117 -16.27 -2.65 -3.10
N THR A 118 -17.29 -2.29 -3.87
CA THR A 118 -17.50 -2.77 -5.25
C THR A 118 -17.52 -1.56 -6.16
N TYR A 119 -16.67 -1.56 -7.18
CA TYR A 119 -16.64 -0.55 -8.25
C TYR A 119 -17.89 -0.60 -9.14
#